data_AF-A0A376KPV1-F1
#
_entry.id   AF-A0A376KPV1-F1
#
_cell.length_a   1.000
_cell.length_b   1.000
_cell.length_c   1.000
_cell.angle_alpha   90.00
_cell.angle_beta   90.00
_cell.angle_gamma   90.00
#
_symmetry.space_group_name_H-M   'P 1'
#
loop_
_entity.id
_entity.type
_entity.pdbx_description
1 polymer ?
#
loop_
_entity_poly.entity_id
_entity_poly.type
_entity_poly.pdbx_seq_one_letter_code
_entity_poly.pdbx_strand_id
1 'polypeptide(L)'
;MHKIRHVICLLVLALCASGIQAATKIATLYVPAGTTSVVAKYRFHLSVLTPQSVEYGTYESNSTAAASLPLVSWTGSPPGPELRMERNNTTLPDSTCPGLEEYDALSPVTAWSCNELVLGVYYDGDLHGCPWIVSSYVESASTMDQRFGPEFL
;
A
#
# COMPACT_ATOMS: atom_id res chain seq x y z
N MET A 1 -14.81 -51.75 5.98
CA MET A 1 -15.02 -50.34 5.59
C MET A 1 -14.53 -49.30 6.62
N HIS A 2 -13.98 -49.68 7.78
CA HIS A 2 -13.56 -48.72 8.81
C HIS A 2 -12.17 -48.08 8.54
N LYS A 3 -11.25 -48.84 7.93
CA LYS A 3 -9.87 -48.41 7.65
C LYS A 3 -9.80 -47.31 6.58
N ILE A 4 -10.63 -47.38 5.55
CA ILE A 4 -10.70 -46.40 4.45
C ILE A 4 -11.19 -45.03 4.97
N ARG A 5 -12.16 -45.01 5.89
CA ARG A 5 -12.67 -43.77 6.50
C ARG A 5 -11.60 -43.02 7.30
N HIS A 6 -10.73 -43.75 8.01
CA HIS A 6 -9.64 -43.14 8.78
C HIS A 6 -8.52 -42.57 7.88
N VAL A 7 -8.21 -43.26 6.79
CA VAL A 7 -7.22 -42.77 5.80
C VAL A 7 -7.73 -41.49 5.13
N ILE A 8 -9.02 -41.42 4.79
CA ILE A 8 -9.63 -40.20 4.24
C ILE A 8 -9.62 -39.05 5.26
N CYS A 9 -9.97 -39.31 6.53
CA CYS A 9 -9.87 -38.29 7.59
C CYS A 9 -8.44 -37.75 7.77
N LEU A 10 -7.43 -38.63 7.74
CA LEU A 10 -6.03 -38.23 7.88
C LEU A 10 -5.54 -37.42 6.67
N LEU A 11 -5.98 -37.77 5.46
CA LEU A 11 -5.68 -37.01 4.25
C LEU A 11 -6.33 -35.61 4.27
N VAL A 12 -7.58 -35.50 4.72
CA VAL A 12 -8.26 -34.20 4.88
C VAL A 12 -7.58 -33.34 5.95
N LEU A 13 -7.18 -33.94 7.08
CA LEU A 13 -6.42 -33.22 8.13
C LEU A 13 -5.05 -32.74 7.63
N ALA A 14 -4.36 -33.53 6.80
CA ALA A 14 -3.08 -33.13 6.21
C ALA A 14 -3.26 -32.02 5.15
N LEU A 15 -4.35 -32.06 4.37
CA LEU A 15 -4.69 -31.01 3.39
C LEU A 15 -5.16 -29.69 4.06
N CYS A 16 -5.71 -29.75 5.27
CA CYS A 16 -6.01 -28.56 6.07
C CYS A 16 -4.80 -28.04 6.87
N ALA A 17 -3.72 -28.83 6.98
CA ALA A 17 -2.50 -28.46 7.71
C ALA A 17 -1.47 -27.71 6.85
N SER A 18 -1.64 -27.66 5.52
CA SER A 18 -1.02 -26.62 4.70
C SER A 18 -1.75 -25.30 4.97
N GLY A 19 -1.49 -24.75 6.15
CA GLY A 19 -1.96 -23.42 6.51
C GLY A 19 -1.38 -22.44 5.51
N ILE A 20 -2.24 -21.84 4.68
CA ILE A 20 -1.92 -20.56 4.05
C ILE A 20 -1.67 -19.63 5.22
N GLN A 21 -0.40 -19.34 5.49
CA GLN A 21 -0.05 -18.41 6.54
C GLN A 21 -0.60 -17.05 6.08
N ALA A 22 -1.36 -16.38 6.93
CA ALA A 22 -1.83 -15.05 6.58
C ALA A 22 -0.59 -14.13 6.56
N ALA A 23 -0.45 -13.34 5.49
CA ALA A 23 0.62 -12.36 5.37
C ALA A 23 0.77 -11.56 6.67
N THR A 24 1.99 -11.48 7.19
CA THR A 24 2.28 -10.84 8.47
C THR A 24 2.49 -9.35 8.27
N LYS A 25 1.93 -8.52 9.16
CA LYS A 25 2.18 -7.08 9.12
C LYS A 25 3.63 -6.80 9.51
N ILE A 26 4.40 -6.25 8.58
CA ILE A 26 5.82 -5.92 8.76
C ILE A 26 6.06 -4.44 9.08
N ALA A 27 5.12 -3.56 8.72
CA ALA A 27 5.22 -2.13 9.01
C ALA A 27 3.84 -1.45 9.04
N THR A 28 3.79 -0.33 9.76
CA THR A 28 2.74 0.68 9.67
C THR A 28 3.39 1.98 9.22
N LEU A 29 2.93 2.55 8.11
CA LEU A 29 3.44 3.80 7.56
C LEU A 29 2.41 4.91 7.75
N TYR A 30 2.89 6.11 8.07
CA TYR A 30 2.08 7.32 8.22
C TYR A 30 2.51 8.28 7.12
N VAL A 31 1.75 8.34 6.03
CA VAL A 31 2.15 9.05 4.81
C VAL A 31 1.28 10.29 4.64
N PRO A 32 1.85 11.51 4.72
CA PRO A 32 1.12 12.71 4.36
C PRO A 32 0.84 12.70 2.85
N ALA A 33 -0.41 12.95 2.50
CA ALA A 33 -0.88 12.94 1.12
C ALA A 33 -1.77 14.16 0.86
N GLY A 34 -1.56 14.81 -0.29
CA GLY A 34 -2.58 15.69 -0.84
C GLY A 34 -3.80 14.85 -1.20
N THR A 35 -4.98 15.23 -0.71
CA THR A 35 -6.25 14.61 -1.08
C THR A 35 -7.27 15.67 -1.44
N THR A 36 -8.23 15.32 -2.29
CA THR A 36 -9.29 16.22 -2.72
C THR A 36 -10.62 15.45 -2.84
N SER A 37 -11.74 16.17 -2.79
CA SER A 37 -13.09 15.60 -2.95
C SER A 37 -13.44 15.25 -4.40
N VAL A 38 -12.62 15.67 -5.37
CA VAL A 38 -12.76 15.29 -6.79
C VAL A 38 -12.13 13.92 -7.07
N VAL A 39 -12.28 13.42 -8.29
CA VAL A 39 -11.65 12.16 -8.73
C VAL A 39 -10.13 12.31 -8.68
N ALA A 40 -9.55 11.72 -7.63
CA ALA A 40 -8.12 11.67 -7.38
C ALA A 40 -7.58 10.26 -7.65
N LYS A 41 -6.37 10.21 -8.18
CA LYS A 41 -5.54 9.02 -8.30
C LYS A 41 -4.34 9.16 -7.38
N TYR A 42 -3.92 8.05 -6.81
CA TYR A 42 -2.83 7.95 -5.87
C TYR A 42 -1.87 6.87 -6.35
N ARG A 43 -0.58 7.20 -6.41
CA ARG A 43 0.50 6.25 -6.68
C ARG A 43 1.43 6.23 -5.47
N PHE A 44 1.47 5.09 -4.80
CA PHE A 44 2.30 4.86 -3.62
C PHE A 44 3.57 4.16 -4.06
N HIS A 45 4.70 4.71 -3.63
CA HIS A 45 6.01 4.12 -3.81
C HIS A 45 6.46 3.56 -2.47
N LEU A 46 6.75 2.27 -2.42
CA LEU A 46 7.20 1.54 -1.25
C LEU A 46 8.68 1.20 -1.42
N SER A 47 9.48 1.42 -0.39
CA SER A 47 10.86 0.92 -0.30
C SER A 47 10.98 0.00 0.91
N VAL A 48 11.46 -1.22 0.68
CA VAL A 48 11.75 -2.20 1.73
C VAL A 48 13.25 -2.46 1.72
N LEU A 49 13.92 -2.02 2.78
CA LEU A 49 15.34 -2.28 2.99
C LEU A 49 15.48 -3.46 3.96
N THR A 50 16.14 -4.50 3.49
CA THR A 50 16.57 -5.65 4.29
C THR A 50 18.09 -5.62 4.44
N PRO A 51 18.69 -6.48 5.29
CA PRO A 51 20.14 -6.62 5.34
C PRO A 51 20.80 -7.05 4.01
N GLN A 52 20.03 -7.65 3.09
CA GLN A 52 20.54 -8.27 1.87
C GLN A 52 20.30 -7.42 0.62
N SER A 53 19.22 -6.65 0.59
CA SER A 53 18.76 -5.94 -0.60
C SER A 53 17.91 -4.72 -0.26
N VAL A 54 17.70 -3.87 -1.26
CA VAL A 54 16.65 -2.85 -1.25
C VAL A 54 15.71 -3.15 -2.39
N GLU A 55 14.42 -3.24 -2.07
CA GLU A 55 13.37 -3.61 -3.00
C GLU A 55 12.31 -2.50 -3.05
N TYR A 56 11.80 -2.23 -4.24
CA TYR A 56 10.90 -1.13 -4.53
C TYR A 56 9.58 -1.65 -5.10
N GLY A 57 8.48 -1.06 -4.62
CA GLY A 57 7.13 -1.36 -5.08
C GLY A 57 6.39 -0.11 -5.49
N THR A 58 5.56 -0.23 -6.51
CA THR A 58 4.61 0.82 -6.91
C THR A 58 3.21 0.25 -6.81
N TYR A 59 2.31 1.00 -6.17
CA TYR A 59 0.92 0.63 -5.95
C TYR A 59 0.03 1.79 -6.38
N GLU A 60 -1.17 1.49 -6.89
CA GLU A 60 -2.09 2.51 -7.35
C GLU A 60 -3.47 2.38 -6.76
N SER A 61 -4.13 3.51 -6.55
CA SER A 61 -5.55 3.54 -6.17
C SER A 61 -6.23 4.80 -6.69
N ASN A 62 -7.51 4.66 -7.00
CA ASN A 62 -8.39 5.78 -7.33
C ASN A 62 -9.18 6.29 -6.10
N SER A 63 -8.87 5.79 -4.90
CA SER A 63 -9.58 6.14 -3.68
C SER A 63 -8.74 5.88 -2.43
N THR A 64 -8.81 6.80 -1.47
CA THR A 64 -8.31 6.55 -0.11
C THR A 64 -9.23 5.63 0.69
N ALA A 65 -10.42 5.28 0.20
CA ALA A 65 -11.30 4.31 0.86
C ALA A 65 -11.00 2.85 0.48
N ALA A 66 -10.04 2.61 -0.42
CA ALA A 66 -9.67 1.27 -0.86
C ALA A 66 -8.98 0.49 0.27
N ALA A 67 -9.53 -0.65 0.67
CA ALA A 67 -8.96 -1.47 1.73
C ALA A 67 -7.58 -2.08 1.37
N SER A 68 -7.40 -2.43 0.09
CA SER A 68 -6.13 -2.93 -0.45
C SER A 68 -5.75 -2.13 -1.68
N LEU A 69 -4.46 -1.84 -1.82
CA LEU A 69 -3.88 -1.07 -2.91
C LEU A 69 -3.27 -2.06 -3.92
N PRO A 70 -3.79 -2.13 -5.17
CA PRO A 70 -3.22 -2.94 -6.23
C PRO A 70 -1.72 -2.70 -6.45
N LEU A 71 -0.94 -3.78 -6.48
CA LEU A 71 0.46 -3.76 -6.87
C LEU A 71 0.57 -3.56 -8.39
N VAL A 72 1.35 -2.57 -8.80
CA VAL A 72 1.67 -2.29 -10.21
C VAL A 72 3.01 -2.91 -10.59
N SER A 73 4.03 -2.72 -9.75
CA SER A 73 5.37 -3.25 -9.99
C SER A 73 6.11 -3.54 -8.70
N TRP A 74 6.98 -4.56 -8.72
CA TRP A 74 7.86 -4.93 -7.62
C TRP A 74 9.23 -5.31 -8.17
N THR A 75 10.31 -4.77 -7.60
CA THR A 75 11.68 -5.08 -8.03
C THR A 75 12.28 -6.29 -7.32
N GLY A 76 11.69 -6.72 -6.20
CA GLY A 76 12.11 -7.90 -5.46
C GLY A 76 11.56 -9.20 -6.06
N SER A 77 11.81 -10.31 -5.36
CA SER A 77 11.25 -11.60 -5.77
C SER A 77 9.72 -11.60 -5.54
N PRO A 78 8.91 -11.98 -6.55
CA PRO A 78 7.46 -12.10 -6.35
C PRO A 78 7.08 -13.20 -5.34
N PRO A 79 5.96 -13.05 -4.61
CA PRO A 79 5.06 -11.90 -4.64
C PRO A 79 5.63 -10.70 -3.87
N GLY A 80 5.32 -9.48 -4.32
CA GLY A 80 5.60 -8.28 -3.53
C GLY A 80 4.69 -8.17 -2.30
N PRO A 81 5.01 -7.30 -1.34
CA PRO A 81 4.15 -7.04 -0.18
C PRO A 81 2.75 -6.56 -0.58
N GLU A 82 1.76 -6.86 0.24
CA GLU A 82 0.45 -6.23 0.16
C GLU A 82 0.46 -4.90 0.91
N LEU A 83 -0.09 -3.87 0.28
CA LEU A 83 -0.25 -2.55 0.89
C LEU A 83 -1.74 -2.29 1.14
N ARG A 84 -2.11 -2.04 2.39
CA ARG A 84 -3.51 -1.89 2.81
C ARG A 84 -3.75 -0.52 3.43
N MET A 85 -4.87 0.11 3.11
CA MET A 85 -5.25 1.36 3.78
C MET A 85 -5.94 1.05 5.10
N GLU A 86 -5.33 1.49 6.19
CA GLU A 86 -5.84 1.24 7.55
C GLU A 86 -6.58 2.46 8.11
N ARG A 87 -6.16 3.66 7.71
CA ARG A 87 -6.81 4.92 8.10
C ARG A 87 -6.54 6.00 7.06
N ASN A 88 -7.52 6.87 6.86
CA ASN A 88 -7.50 7.95 5.86
C ASN A 88 -8.27 9.21 6.29
N ASN A 89 -8.63 9.31 7.58
CA ASN A 89 -9.58 10.30 8.09
C ASN A 89 -8.93 11.34 9.00
N THR A 90 -7.60 11.47 8.94
CA THR A 90 -6.84 12.39 9.78
C THR A 90 -6.32 13.53 8.90
N THR A 91 -6.86 14.72 9.10
CA THR A 91 -6.39 15.93 8.41
C THR A 91 -5.17 16.50 9.13
N LEU A 92 -4.14 16.84 8.36
CA LEU A 92 -2.90 17.44 8.82
C LEU A 92 -2.85 18.91 8.43
N PRO A 93 -2.00 19.74 9.08
CA PRO A 93 -1.72 21.08 8.58
C PRO A 93 -1.11 21.01 7.17
N ASP A 94 -1.49 21.92 6.27
CA ASP A 94 -1.02 21.92 4.87
C ASP A 94 0.50 22.01 4.74
N SER A 95 1.19 22.61 5.72
CA SER A 95 2.65 22.62 5.80
C SER A 95 3.30 21.23 5.88
N THR A 96 2.53 20.18 6.19
CA THR A 96 2.98 18.78 6.20
C THR A 96 3.01 18.16 4.80
N CYS A 97 2.37 18.81 3.82
CA CYS A 97 2.41 18.49 2.41
C CYS A 97 3.08 19.64 1.64
N PRO A 98 4.43 19.69 1.59
CA PRO A 98 5.13 20.75 0.88
C PRO A 98 4.73 20.81 -0.60
N GLY A 99 4.53 22.02 -1.13
CA GLY A 99 4.11 22.23 -2.51
C GLY A 99 2.58 22.23 -2.73
N LEU A 100 1.77 21.93 -1.70
CA LEU A 100 0.32 21.87 -1.83
C LEU A 100 -0.30 23.24 -2.14
N GLU A 101 0.16 24.29 -1.45
CA GLU A 101 -0.34 25.66 -1.65
C GLU A 101 0.02 26.17 -3.06
N GLU A 102 1.26 25.93 -3.49
CA GLU A 102 1.73 26.28 -4.82
C GLU A 102 0.97 25.51 -5.92
N TYR A 103 0.62 24.25 -5.66
CA TYR A 103 -0.20 23.44 -6.55
C TYR A 103 -1.62 24.00 -6.68
N ASP A 104 -2.29 24.27 -5.56
CA ASP A 104 -3.65 24.81 -5.53
C ASP A 104 -3.75 26.20 -6.17
N ALA A 105 -2.67 26.98 -6.14
CA ALA A 105 -2.60 28.28 -6.81
C ALA A 105 -2.57 28.19 -8.35
N LEU A 106 -2.07 27.06 -8.91
CA LEU A 106 -1.92 26.85 -10.35
C LEU A 106 -3.04 25.99 -10.95
N SER A 107 -3.59 25.09 -10.14
CA SER A 107 -4.60 24.11 -10.53
C SER A 107 -6.00 24.72 -10.61
N PRO A 108 -6.83 24.35 -11.61
CA PRO A 108 -8.26 24.65 -11.62
C PRO A 108 -9.04 23.79 -10.60
N VAL A 109 -8.45 22.71 -10.08
CA VAL A 109 -8.98 21.93 -8.96
C VAL A 109 -8.61 22.66 -7.68
N THR A 110 -9.64 23.10 -6.96
CA THR A 110 -9.50 23.79 -5.68
C THR A 110 -9.78 22.83 -4.53
N ALA A 111 -9.29 23.18 -3.34
CA ALA A 111 -9.53 22.47 -2.09
C ALA A 111 -8.83 21.11 -2.01
N TRP A 112 -7.56 21.06 -2.40
CA TRP A 112 -6.72 20.00 -1.86
C TRP A 112 -6.47 20.25 -0.38
N SER A 113 -6.27 19.17 0.36
CA SER A 113 -5.97 19.19 1.79
C SER A 113 -4.93 18.12 2.09
N CYS A 114 -4.07 18.41 3.06
CA CYS A 114 -3.12 17.42 3.54
C CYS A 114 -3.81 16.45 4.51
N ASN A 115 -3.77 15.15 4.21
CA ASN A 115 -4.29 14.11 5.10
C ASN A 115 -3.23 13.04 5.36
N GLU A 116 -3.27 12.45 6.55
CA GLU A 116 -2.46 11.30 6.92
C GLU A 116 -3.12 10.02 6.41
N LEU A 117 -2.43 9.33 5.51
CA LEU A 117 -2.79 7.98 5.07
C LEU A 117 -1.97 6.97 5.87
N VAL A 118 -2.66 6.17 6.69
CA VAL A 118 -2.02 5.10 7.45
C VAL A 118 -2.08 3.82 6.63
N LEU A 119 -0.92 3.30 6.27
CA LEU A 119 -0.77 2.12 5.43
C LEU A 119 -0.21 0.96 6.24
N GLY A 120 -0.86 -0.19 6.16
CA GLY A 120 -0.32 -1.45 6.64
C GLY A 120 0.43 -2.16 5.52
N VAL A 121 1.67 -2.58 5.79
CA VAL A 121 2.48 -3.38 4.87
C VAL A 121 2.47 -4.82 5.36
N TYR A 122 2.02 -5.73 4.52
CA TYR A 122 1.89 -7.16 4.85
C TYR A 122 2.75 -8.00 3.90
N TYR A 123 3.49 -8.95 4.44
CA TYR A 123 4.36 -9.82 3.66
C TYR A 123 4.28 -11.26 4.17
N ASP A 124 4.24 -12.22 3.23
CA ASP A 124 4.11 -13.65 3.50
C ASP A 124 5.39 -14.43 3.13
N GLY A 125 6.48 -13.72 2.82
CA GLY A 125 7.79 -14.33 2.57
C GLY A 125 8.65 -14.44 3.82
N ASP A 126 9.84 -15.02 3.66
CA ASP A 126 10.84 -15.10 4.74
C ASP A 126 11.25 -13.69 5.19
N LEU A 127 11.13 -13.44 6.49
CA LEU A 127 11.45 -12.14 7.09
C LEU A 127 12.97 -11.93 7.25
N HIS A 128 13.82 -12.91 6.91
CA HIS A 128 15.29 -12.82 6.84
C HIS A 128 16.01 -12.13 8.03
N GLY A 129 15.33 -11.98 9.17
CA GLY A 129 15.80 -11.26 10.37
C GLY A 129 15.44 -9.77 10.43
N CYS A 130 15.23 -9.27 11.65
CA CYS A 130 14.90 -7.87 11.97
C CYS A 130 16.15 -6.97 12.12
N PRO A 131 16.02 -5.64 11.96
CA PRO A 131 14.82 -4.91 11.51
C PRO A 131 14.87 -4.54 10.02
N TRP A 132 13.70 -4.53 9.38
CA TRP A 132 13.52 -3.98 8.05
C TRP A 132 13.22 -2.48 8.15
N ILE A 133 13.77 -1.69 7.26
CA ILE A 133 13.38 -0.28 7.13
C ILE A 133 12.38 -0.19 5.98
N VAL A 134 11.14 0.11 6.33
CA VAL A 134 10.06 0.26 5.36
C VAL A 134 9.68 1.73 5.30
N SER A 135 9.63 2.28 4.11
CA SER A 135 9.25 3.68 3.87
C SER A 135 8.36 3.80 2.66
N SER A 136 7.56 4.85 2.61
CA SER A 136 6.74 5.16 1.46
C SER A 136 6.54 6.65 1.29
N TYR A 137 6.38 7.07 0.05
CA TYR A 137 5.79 8.36 -0.32
C TYR A 137 4.67 8.13 -1.33
N VAL A 138 3.82 9.14 -1.48
CA VAL A 138 2.66 9.08 -2.37
C VAL A 138 2.67 10.27 -3.30
N GLU A 139 2.33 9.99 -4.55
CA GLU A 139 1.98 11.00 -5.55
C GLU A 139 0.47 11.03 -5.67
N SER A 140 -0.11 12.22 -5.65
CA SER A 140 -1.53 12.42 -5.88
C SER A 140 -1.73 13.23 -7.15
N ALA A 141 -2.72 12.87 -7.97
CA ALA A 141 -3.14 13.66 -9.11
C ALA A 141 -4.65 13.65 -9.25
N SER A 142 -5.22 14.69 -9.83
CA SER A 142 -6.62 14.67 -10.25
C SER A 142 -6.73 14.43 -11.74
N THR A 143 -7.70 13.62 -12.17
CA THR A 143 -8.03 13.49 -13.60
C THR A 143 -8.58 14.79 -14.20
N MET A 144 -9.01 15.72 -13.35
CA MET A 144 -9.42 17.07 -13.75
C MET A 144 -8.22 18.00 -13.99
N ASP A 145 -7.01 17.57 -13.59
CA ASP A 145 -5.82 18.41 -13.53
C ASP A 145 -4.58 17.79 -14.20
N GLN A 146 -4.81 17.14 -15.33
CA GLN A 146 -3.77 16.43 -16.10
C GLN A 146 -2.64 17.35 -16.62
N ARG A 147 -2.76 18.68 -16.50
CA ARG A 147 -1.74 19.64 -16.95
C ARG A 147 -0.69 19.96 -15.88
N PHE A 148 -1.03 19.78 -14.61
CA PHE A 148 -0.22 20.25 -13.48
C PHE A 148 0.14 19.13 -12.50
N GLY A 149 -0.56 18.00 -12.53
CA GLY A 149 -0.25 16.80 -11.74
C GLY A 149 0.67 15.79 -12.45
N PRO A 150 1.25 14.82 -11.73
CA PRO A 150 2.00 13.72 -12.33
C PRO A 150 1.10 12.89 -13.24
N GLU A 151 1.52 12.68 -14.49
CA GLU A 151 0.80 11.81 -15.43
C GLU A 151 1.01 10.35 -15.03
N PHE A 152 -0.03 9.77 -14.43
CA PHE A 152 -0.12 8.33 -14.21
C PHE A 152 -0.48 7.65 -15.55
N LEU A 153 0.56 7.33 -16.35
CA LEU A 153 0.45 6.52 -17.57
C LEU A 153 -0.14 5.14 -17.30
#